data_AF-A0A7K4CG32-F1
#
_entry.id   AF-A0A7K4CG32-F1
#
_cell.length_a   1.000
_cell.length_b   1.000
_cell.length_c   1.000
_cell.angle_alpha   90.00
_cell.angle_beta   90.00
_cell.angle_gamma   90.00
#
_symmetry.space_group_name_H-M   'P 1'
#
loop_
_entity.id
_entity.type
_entity.pdbx_description
1 polymer ?
#
loop_
_entity_poly.entity_id
_entity_poly.type
_entity_poly.pdbx_seq_one_letter_code
_entity_poly.pdbx_strand_id
1 'polypeptide(L)'
;PVIFLSANSDDATVSEALSSEPFGYLTKPVNDRSLHTAIRMALYKYAMEMHLRRSEEQFRLIADLLGESLYLIARNYTIRYVNRCGAELTGRHADDVVGKPVTTVLPESISRALTNAVARVFETGTTFIKTGRYEFNGSVVWLETTILPFHKDDGKVVTVLGISRDISDRILLEEEMNRKGLIQLEKNMEQFQVLNDKIRNPLQVIAVMATLEKTPNNEKILKQVAVIDDLIDQLDKGWAESRKVRSFLLRHYGHGEALDGNRPGP
;
A
#
# COMPACT_ATOMS: atom_id res chain seq x y z
N PRO A 1 24.41 32.60 15.29
CA PRO A 1 23.48 33.71 15.63
C PRO A 1 24.24 35.04 15.57
N VAL A 2 23.71 36.03 14.84
CA VAL A 2 24.35 37.34 14.70
C VAL A 2 23.54 38.37 15.47
N ILE A 3 24.22 39.21 16.25
CA ILE A 3 23.63 40.37 16.93
C ILE A 3 24.27 41.60 16.30
N PHE A 4 23.45 42.53 15.83
CA PHE A 4 23.96 43.79 15.30
C PHE A 4 24.15 44.83 16.38
N LEU A 5 25.21 45.60 16.21
CA LEU A 5 25.55 46.72 17.08
C LEU A 5 25.64 47.98 16.22
N SER A 6 24.72 48.92 16.42
CA SER A 6 24.65 50.15 15.62
C SER A 6 24.98 51.37 16.46
N ALA A 7 25.61 52.37 15.83
CA ALA A 7 25.76 53.70 16.41
C ALA A 7 24.52 54.58 16.17
N ASN A 8 23.63 54.19 15.25
CA ASN A 8 22.46 54.95 14.84
C ASN A 8 21.18 54.23 15.28
N SER A 9 20.24 54.98 15.86
CA SER A 9 18.98 54.46 16.40
C SER A 9 17.76 54.92 15.60
N ASP A 10 17.96 55.41 14.37
CA ASP A 10 16.89 55.81 13.47
C ASP A 10 16.17 54.60 12.89
N ASP A 11 14.83 54.70 12.79
CA ASP A 11 13.96 53.58 12.38
C ASP A 11 14.28 53.03 10.98
N ALA A 12 14.86 53.86 10.11
CA ALA A 12 15.32 53.46 8.79
C ALA A 12 16.47 52.44 8.86
N THR A 13 17.51 52.74 9.64
CA THR A 13 18.67 51.85 9.84
C THR A 13 18.27 50.57 10.56
N VAL A 14 17.34 50.66 11.53
CA VAL A 14 16.80 49.48 12.23
C VAL A 14 16.02 48.58 11.27
N SER A 15 15.16 49.15 10.42
CA SER A 15 14.38 48.38 9.44
C SER A 15 15.27 47.72 8.40
N GLU A 16 16.30 48.40 7.92
CA GLU A 16 17.30 47.83 7.02
C GLU A 16 18.05 46.68 7.69
N ALA A 17 18.48 46.85 8.94
CA ALA A 17 19.14 45.81 9.72
C ALA A 17 18.23 44.61 10.03
N LEU A 18 16.93 44.82 10.21
CA LEU A 18 15.96 43.73 10.45
C LEU A 18 15.68 42.90 9.19
N SER A 19 15.95 43.44 7.99
CA SER A 19 15.77 42.71 6.72
C SER A 19 16.66 41.46 6.59
N SER A 20 17.80 41.44 7.28
CA SER A 20 18.68 40.27 7.35
C SER A 20 18.40 39.35 8.54
N GLU A 21 17.24 39.49 9.19
CA GLU A 21 16.75 38.67 10.31
C GLU A 21 17.80 38.40 11.43
N PRO A 22 18.44 39.43 12.00
CA PRO A 22 19.41 39.24 13.07
C PRO A 22 18.74 38.67 14.33
N PHE A 23 19.52 37.94 15.13
CA PHE A 23 19.06 37.34 16.38
C PHE A 23 18.97 38.36 17.54
N GLY A 24 19.48 39.58 17.32
CA GLY A 24 19.36 40.71 18.23
C GLY A 24 19.92 41.98 17.61
N TYR A 25 19.51 43.13 18.16
CA TYR A 25 19.99 44.45 17.75
C TYR A 25 20.27 45.29 19.01
N LEU A 26 21.41 45.97 19.04
CA LEU A 26 21.84 46.83 20.15
C LEU A 26 22.34 48.16 19.62
N THR A 27 22.06 49.25 20.34
CA THR A 27 22.55 50.59 20.03
C THR A 27 23.70 50.99 20.97
N LYS A 28 24.68 51.74 20.45
CA LYS A 28 25.76 52.32 21.25
C LYS A 28 25.29 53.62 21.94
N PRO A 29 25.81 53.94 23.14
CA PRO A 29 26.71 53.13 23.95
C PRO A 29 25.99 51.93 24.57
N VAL A 30 26.64 50.76 24.52
CA VAL A 30 26.03 49.51 25.00
C VAL A 30 26.24 49.38 26.50
N ASN A 31 25.17 49.04 27.22
CA ASN A 31 25.29 48.66 28.64
C ASN A 31 25.43 47.14 28.79
N ASP A 32 26.18 46.69 29.80
CA ASP A 32 26.46 45.27 30.04
C ASP A 32 25.20 44.42 30.20
N ARG A 33 24.17 44.94 30.88
CA ARG A 33 22.92 44.19 31.14
C ARG A 33 22.13 43.94 29.86
N SER A 34 22.07 44.93 28.97
CA SER A 34 21.41 44.87 27.66
C SER A 34 22.20 43.99 26.71
N LEU A 35 23.54 44.07 26.71
CA LEU A 35 24.38 43.17 25.95
C LEU A 35 24.16 41.72 26.37
N HIS A 36 24.21 41.47 27.68
CA HIS A 36 24.07 40.13 28.23
C HIS A 36 22.66 39.54 27.98
N THR A 37 21.62 40.39 28.05
CA THR A 37 20.24 39.98 27.71
C THR A 37 20.10 39.66 26.23
N ALA A 38 20.62 40.50 25.35
CA ALA A 38 20.58 40.27 23.90
C ALA A 38 21.34 39.00 23.50
N ILE A 39 22.53 38.76 24.08
CA ILE A 39 23.28 37.51 23.85
C ILE A 39 22.45 36.30 24.29
N ARG A 40 21.85 36.35 25.48
CA ARG A 40 21.04 35.25 26.01
C ARG A 40 19.83 34.95 25.13
N MET A 41 19.10 35.98 24.71
CA MET A 41 17.96 35.84 23.81
C MET A 41 18.36 35.30 22.44
N ALA A 42 19.46 35.79 21.88
CA ALA A 42 19.98 35.34 20.59
C ALA A 42 20.39 33.86 20.63
N LEU A 43 21.10 33.44 21.68
CA LEU A 43 21.48 32.04 21.88
C LEU A 43 20.25 31.15 22.08
N TYR A 44 19.27 31.60 22.86
CA TYR A 44 18.03 30.87 23.10
C TYR A 44 17.22 30.69 21.80
N LYS A 45 17.00 31.76 21.04
CA LYS A 45 16.30 31.73 19.75
C LYS A 45 17.01 30.81 18.76
N TYR A 46 18.34 30.91 18.66
CA TYR A 46 19.14 30.04 17.81
C TYR A 46 19.05 28.57 18.21
N ALA A 47 19.12 28.26 19.50
CA ALA A 47 18.98 26.89 19.98
C ALA A 47 17.60 26.31 19.63
N MET A 48 16.52 27.09 19.79
CA MET A 48 15.16 26.67 19.41
C MET A 48 15.03 26.43 17.90
N GLU A 49 15.53 27.34 17.06
CA GLU A 49 15.50 27.15 15.60
C GLU A 49 16.33 25.94 15.16
N MET A 50 17.51 25.72 15.74
CA MET A 50 18.33 24.55 15.45
C MET A 50 17.66 23.25 15.91
N HIS A 51 16.98 23.26 17.07
CA HIS A 51 16.21 22.11 17.54
C HIS A 51 15.04 21.79 16.60
N LEU A 52 14.29 22.80 16.17
CA LEU A 52 13.20 22.64 15.22
C LEU A 52 13.72 22.09 13.89
N ARG A 53 14.74 22.73 13.31
CA ARG A 53 15.36 22.31 12.07
C ARG A 53 15.87 20.86 12.13
N ARG A 54 16.54 20.49 13.24
CA ARG A 54 17.03 19.12 13.43
C ARG A 54 15.89 18.11 13.52
N SER A 55 14.79 18.48 14.19
CA SER A 55 13.59 17.63 14.25
C SER A 55 12.95 17.46 12.88
N GLU A 56 12.83 18.53 12.09
CA GLU A 56 12.30 18.49 10.72
C GLU A 56 13.18 17.67 9.78
N GLU A 57 14.51 17.83 9.86
CA GLU A 57 15.48 17.05 9.09
C GLU A 57 15.41 15.57 9.47
N GLN A 58 15.33 15.23 10.76
CA GLN A 58 15.15 13.86 11.22
C GLN A 58 13.84 13.26 10.75
N PHE A 59 12.73 13.99 10.85
CA PHE A 59 11.43 13.56 10.34
C PHE A 59 11.49 13.27 8.84
N ARG A 60 12.08 14.17 8.06
CA ARG A 60 12.21 14.01 6.60
C ARG A 60 13.01 12.76 6.24
N LEU A 61 14.14 12.53 6.92
CA LEU A 61 14.96 11.34 6.72
C LEU A 61 14.20 10.06 7.04
N ILE A 62 13.50 10.01 8.18
CA ILE A 62 12.70 8.84 8.55
C ILE A 62 11.58 8.61 7.52
N ALA A 63 10.86 9.66 7.14
CA ALA A 63 9.78 9.56 6.16
C ALA A 63 10.27 9.07 4.79
N ASP A 64 11.46 9.48 4.35
CA ASP A 64 12.05 9.04 3.08
C ASP A 64 12.54 7.58 3.12
N LEU A 65 12.94 7.09 4.30
CA LEU A 65 13.40 5.71 4.49
C LEU A 65 12.28 4.67 4.55
N LEU A 66 11.03 5.08 4.82
CA LEU A 66 9.90 4.16 4.96
C LEU A 66 9.51 3.43 3.66
N GLY A 67 10.04 3.85 2.50
CA GLY A 67 9.75 3.22 1.20
C GLY A 67 8.29 3.34 0.76
N GLU A 68 7.49 4.13 1.48
CA GLU A 68 6.07 4.35 1.24
C GLU A 68 5.83 5.82 0.89
N SER A 69 4.80 6.09 0.10
CA SER A 69 4.40 7.46 -0.22
C SER A 69 3.68 8.08 0.96
N LEU A 70 4.27 9.13 1.56
CA LEU A 70 3.70 9.87 2.68
C LEU A 70 3.31 11.27 2.22
N TYR A 71 2.10 11.71 2.51
CA TYR A 71 1.64 13.06 2.15
C TYR A 71 0.64 13.64 3.16
N LEU A 72 0.65 14.97 3.27
CA LEU A 72 -0.32 15.73 4.05
C LEU A 72 -1.20 16.55 3.11
N ILE A 73 -2.52 16.46 3.27
CA ILE A 73 -3.48 17.21 2.46
C ILE A 73 -4.36 18.07 3.38
N ALA A 74 -4.40 19.37 3.10
CA ALA A 74 -5.29 20.31 3.78
C ALA A 74 -6.73 20.16 3.28
N ARG A 75 -7.70 20.74 4.01
CA ARG A 75 -9.13 20.66 3.70
C ARG A 75 -9.53 21.25 2.35
N ASN A 76 -8.73 22.17 1.81
CA ASN A 76 -8.89 22.73 0.46
C ASN A 76 -8.18 21.88 -0.62
N TYR A 77 -7.81 20.63 -0.30
CA TYR A 77 -7.11 19.69 -1.16
C TYR A 77 -5.70 20.14 -1.62
N THR A 78 -5.09 21.09 -0.91
CA THR A 78 -3.71 21.50 -1.13
C THR A 78 -2.75 20.54 -0.44
N ILE A 79 -1.70 20.13 -1.16
CA ILE A 79 -0.65 19.27 -0.62
C ILE A 79 0.25 20.11 0.28
N ARG A 80 0.31 19.79 1.57
CA ARG A 80 1.11 20.48 2.59
C ARG A 80 2.50 19.89 2.74
N TYR A 81 2.64 18.61 2.45
CA TYR A 81 3.88 17.86 2.52
C TYR A 81 3.76 16.62 1.64
N VAL A 82 4.87 16.20 1.04
CA VAL A 82 5.03 14.91 0.40
C VAL A 82 6.48 14.46 0.63
N ASN A 83 6.69 13.19 0.98
CA ASN A 83 8.04 12.64 1.06
C ASN A 83 8.58 12.32 -0.35
N ARG A 84 9.85 11.91 -0.41
CA ARG A 84 10.51 11.59 -1.69
C ARG A 84 9.78 10.53 -2.49
N CYS A 85 9.38 9.43 -1.85
CA CYS A 85 8.68 8.31 -2.52
C CYS A 85 7.35 8.77 -3.14
N GLY A 86 6.55 9.56 -2.42
CA GLY A 86 5.29 10.10 -2.94
C GLY A 86 5.48 11.07 -4.11
N ALA A 87 6.55 11.86 -4.10
CA ALA A 87 6.87 12.76 -5.20
C ALA A 87 7.32 11.98 -6.45
N GLU A 88 8.21 11.00 -6.27
CA GLU A 88 8.71 10.11 -7.33
C GLU A 88 7.58 9.33 -8.02
N LEU A 89 6.56 8.88 -7.27
CA LEU A 89 5.36 8.23 -7.81
C LEU A 89 4.63 9.11 -8.85
N THR A 90 4.66 10.43 -8.65
CA THR A 90 4.07 11.40 -9.60
C THR A 90 5.02 11.82 -10.72
N GLY A 91 6.29 11.39 -10.68
CA GLY A 91 7.34 11.81 -11.60
C GLY A 91 7.79 13.27 -11.41
N ARG A 92 7.62 13.84 -10.21
CA ARG A 92 7.91 15.24 -9.88
C ARG A 92 8.82 15.35 -8.65
N HIS A 93 9.44 16.51 -8.46
CA HIS A 93 10.12 16.83 -7.20
C HIS A 93 9.12 17.30 -6.14
N ALA A 94 9.43 17.07 -4.86
CA ALA A 94 8.56 17.46 -3.76
C ALA A 94 8.25 18.98 -3.76
N ASP A 95 9.23 19.82 -4.11
CA ASP A 95 9.07 21.28 -4.18
C ASP A 95 8.09 21.71 -5.29
N ASP A 96 7.92 20.90 -6.34
CA ASP A 96 6.94 21.14 -7.40
C ASP A 96 5.53 20.68 -7.04
N VAL A 97 5.39 19.92 -5.95
CA VAL A 97 4.13 19.29 -5.54
C VAL A 97 3.52 20.02 -4.34
N VAL A 98 4.35 20.41 -3.38
CA VAL A 98 3.90 21.12 -2.18
C VAL A 98 3.30 22.48 -2.54
N GLY A 99 2.20 22.83 -1.89
CA GLY A 99 1.45 24.07 -2.12
C GLY A 99 0.47 24.02 -3.30
N LYS A 100 0.47 22.95 -4.11
CA LYS A 100 -0.46 22.78 -5.23
C LYS A 100 -1.66 21.90 -4.83
N PRO A 101 -2.82 22.09 -5.48
CA PRO A 101 -3.96 21.19 -5.30
C PRO A 101 -3.67 19.83 -5.95
N VAL A 102 -4.19 18.76 -5.34
CA VAL A 102 -3.99 17.37 -5.82
C VAL A 102 -4.41 17.17 -7.28
N THR A 103 -5.41 17.91 -7.76
CA THR A 103 -5.93 17.84 -9.14
C THR A 103 -4.96 18.38 -10.20
N THR A 104 -3.99 19.21 -9.81
CA THR A 104 -2.94 19.71 -10.72
C THR A 104 -1.73 18.79 -10.79
N VAL A 105 -1.53 17.99 -9.73
CA VAL A 105 -0.36 17.12 -9.59
C VAL A 105 -0.64 15.72 -10.13
N LEU A 106 -1.84 15.19 -9.85
CA LEU A 106 -2.24 13.82 -10.14
C LEU A 106 -3.15 13.74 -11.36
N PRO A 107 -3.16 12.62 -12.10
CA PRO A 107 -4.14 12.36 -13.14
C PRO A 107 -5.59 12.43 -12.62
N GLU A 108 -6.53 12.79 -13.48
CA GLU A 108 -7.92 13.05 -13.08
C GLU A 108 -8.57 11.87 -12.32
N SER A 109 -8.39 10.65 -12.82
CA SER A 109 -8.92 9.43 -12.19
C SER A 109 -8.41 9.23 -10.75
N ILE A 110 -7.11 9.42 -10.53
CA ILE A 110 -6.47 9.28 -9.22
C ILE A 110 -6.87 10.44 -8.31
N SER A 111 -6.83 11.67 -8.83
CA SER A 111 -7.19 12.86 -8.08
C SER A 111 -8.62 12.77 -7.54
N ARG A 112 -9.58 12.31 -8.35
CA ARG A 112 -10.98 12.12 -7.95
C ARG A 112 -11.14 11.04 -6.88
N ALA A 113 -10.47 9.91 -7.04
CA ALA A 113 -10.49 8.85 -6.03
C ALA A 113 -9.92 9.34 -4.68
N LEU A 114 -8.81 10.08 -4.73
CA LEU A 114 -8.16 10.65 -3.56
C LEU A 114 -9.03 11.73 -2.90
N THR A 115 -9.58 12.69 -3.66
CA THR A 115 -10.44 13.75 -3.10
C THR A 115 -11.67 13.16 -2.42
N ASN A 116 -12.30 12.13 -3.00
CA ASN A 116 -13.45 11.46 -2.38
C ASN A 116 -13.08 10.77 -1.07
N ALA A 117 -11.93 10.08 -1.04
CA ALA A 117 -11.44 9.43 0.16
C ALA A 117 -11.09 10.46 1.26
N VAL A 118 -10.41 11.55 0.88
CA VAL A 118 -10.07 12.66 1.78
C VAL A 118 -11.32 13.35 2.33
N ALA A 119 -12.31 13.64 1.48
CA ALA A 119 -13.59 14.23 1.88
C ALA A 119 -14.29 13.38 2.93
N ARG A 120 -14.37 12.06 2.70
CA ARG A 120 -14.94 11.10 3.66
C ARG A 120 -14.23 11.17 5.01
N VAL A 121 -12.90 11.19 5.04
CA VAL A 121 -12.13 11.27 6.30
C VAL A 121 -12.38 12.60 7.02
N PHE A 122 -12.48 13.72 6.30
CA PHE A 122 -12.83 15.02 6.89
C PHE A 122 -14.25 15.06 7.45
N GLU A 123 -15.19 14.35 6.82
CA GLU A 123 -16.60 14.28 7.25
C GLU A 123 -16.80 13.33 8.43
N THR A 124 -16.18 12.15 8.40
CA THR A 124 -16.39 11.11 9.41
C THR A 124 -15.42 11.20 10.58
N GLY A 125 -14.25 11.82 10.39
CA GLY A 125 -13.16 11.79 11.37
C GLY A 125 -12.60 10.37 11.59
N THR A 126 -12.82 9.45 10.65
CA THR A 126 -12.37 8.05 10.75
C THR A 126 -11.36 7.71 9.66
N THR A 127 -10.48 6.76 9.96
CA THR A 127 -9.49 6.26 9.01
C THR A 127 -10.15 5.62 7.80
N PHE A 128 -9.65 5.95 6.61
CA PHE A 128 -10.03 5.30 5.35
C PHE A 128 -8.89 4.40 4.87
N ILE A 129 -9.21 3.18 4.46
CA ILE A 129 -8.24 2.22 3.90
C ILE A 129 -8.80 1.69 2.60
N LYS A 130 -7.99 1.68 1.54
CA LYS A 130 -8.37 1.09 0.25
C LYS A 130 -7.14 0.60 -0.51
N THR A 131 -7.28 -0.58 -1.09
CA THR A 131 -6.38 -1.07 -2.14
C THR A 131 -6.96 -0.73 -3.51
N GLY A 132 -6.13 -0.22 -4.41
CA GLY A 132 -6.56 0.13 -5.77
C GLY A 132 -5.44 -0.01 -6.78
N ARG A 133 -5.84 -0.26 -8.03
CA ARG A 133 -4.97 -0.24 -9.21
C ARG A 133 -5.03 1.15 -9.83
N TYR A 134 -3.88 1.79 -9.98
CA TYR A 134 -3.76 3.14 -10.48
C TYR A 134 -2.73 3.20 -11.61
N GLU A 135 -2.91 4.14 -12.53
CA GLU A 135 -1.98 4.36 -13.63
C GLU A 135 -1.26 5.68 -13.43
N PHE A 136 0.06 5.61 -13.24
CA PHE A 136 0.95 6.75 -13.11
C PHE A 136 1.90 6.76 -14.30
N ASN A 137 1.83 7.82 -15.13
CA ASN A 137 2.75 8.03 -16.25
C ASN A 137 2.86 6.82 -17.21
N GLY A 138 1.74 6.09 -17.43
CA GLY A 138 1.69 4.89 -18.28
C GLY A 138 2.09 3.59 -17.57
N SER A 139 2.55 3.65 -16.32
CA SER A 139 2.85 2.48 -15.49
C SER A 139 1.69 2.17 -14.55
N VAL A 140 1.32 0.90 -14.46
CA VAL A 140 0.30 0.42 -13.53
C VAL A 140 0.93 0.11 -12.18
N VAL A 141 0.37 0.66 -11.12
CA VAL A 141 0.81 0.45 -9.74
C VAL A 141 -0.36 0.06 -8.87
N TRP A 142 -0.19 -0.97 -8.04
CA TRP A 142 -1.14 -1.32 -6.99
C TRP A 142 -0.77 -0.64 -5.69
N LEU A 143 -1.67 0.22 -5.18
CA LEU A 143 -1.45 0.95 -3.94
C LEU A 143 -2.42 0.49 -2.87
N GLU A 144 -1.89 0.17 -1.70
CA GLU A 144 -2.63 0.11 -0.44
C GLU A 144 -2.52 1.46 0.25
N THR A 145 -3.62 2.23 0.25
CA THR A 145 -3.66 3.58 0.78
C THR A 145 -4.42 3.62 2.09
N THR A 146 -3.81 4.20 3.12
CA THR A 146 -4.41 4.53 4.40
C THR A 146 -4.43 6.04 4.58
N ILE A 147 -5.60 6.62 4.88
CA ILE A 147 -5.78 8.06 5.12
C ILE A 147 -6.30 8.27 6.53
N LEU A 148 -5.51 8.99 7.32
CA LEU A 148 -5.73 9.24 8.75
C LEU A 148 -6.15 10.70 8.96
N PRO A 149 -7.15 10.97 9.81
CA PRO A 149 -7.47 12.34 10.21
C PRO A 149 -6.41 12.89 11.18
N PHE A 150 -5.89 14.08 10.88
CA PHE A 150 -5.01 14.81 11.79
C PHE A 150 -5.80 15.94 12.46
N HIS A 151 -6.06 15.76 13.75
CA HIS A 151 -6.83 16.69 14.57
C HIS A 151 -5.94 17.79 15.12
N LYS A 152 -6.46 19.02 15.19
CA LYS A 152 -5.88 20.08 16.01
C LYS A 152 -6.39 19.93 17.45
N ASP A 153 -5.79 20.65 18.40
CA ASP A 153 -6.15 20.64 19.83
C ASP A 153 -7.65 20.95 20.11
N ASP A 154 -8.37 21.54 19.15
CA ASP A 154 -9.81 21.84 19.23
C ASP A 154 -10.72 20.72 18.72
N GLY A 155 -10.17 19.55 18.36
CA GLY A 155 -10.90 18.39 17.86
C GLY A 155 -11.34 18.50 16.40
N LYS A 156 -10.98 19.57 15.67
CA LYS A 156 -11.27 19.67 14.23
C LYS A 156 -10.17 19.01 13.41
N VAL A 157 -10.57 18.25 12.38
CA VAL A 157 -9.63 17.72 11.39
C VAL A 157 -9.17 18.86 10.49
N VAL A 158 -7.89 19.22 10.58
CA VAL A 158 -7.31 20.33 9.81
C VAL A 158 -6.55 19.82 8.60
N THR A 159 -6.00 18.61 8.69
CA THR A 159 -5.20 17.96 7.66
C THR A 159 -5.47 16.47 7.71
N VAL A 160 -5.26 15.78 6.59
CA VAL A 160 -5.22 14.31 6.58
C VAL A 160 -3.82 13.84 6.23
N LEU A 161 -3.39 12.76 6.86
CA LEU A 161 -2.15 12.05 6.56
C LEU A 161 -2.48 10.86 5.67
N GLY A 162 -1.99 10.86 4.45
CA GLY A 162 -2.04 9.71 3.56
C GLY A 162 -0.74 8.95 3.55
N ILE A 163 -0.85 7.63 3.64
CA ILE A 163 0.22 6.66 3.49
C ILE A 163 -0.19 5.74 2.36
N SER A 164 0.59 5.65 1.29
CA SER A 164 0.34 4.71 0.19
C SER A 164 1.54 3.81 -0.01
N ARG A 165 1.31 2.51 0.18
CA ARG A 165 2.31 1.46 -0.03
C ARG A 165 2.11 0.84 -1.40
N ASP A 166 3.19 0.74 -2.18
CA ASP A 166 3.21 -0.06 -3.39
C ASP A 166 3.23 -1.55 -3.02
N ILE A 167 2.21 -2.27 -3.47
CA ILE A 167 2.06 -3.72 -3.26
C ILE A 167 2.10 -4.49 -4.58
N SER A 168 2.56 -3.86 -5.67
CA SER A 168 2.59 -4.46 -7.00
C SER A 168 3.37 -5.77 -7.02
N ASP A 169 4.57 -5.79 -6.42
CA ASP A 169 5.39 -7.01 -6.32
C ASP A 169 4.68 -8.11 -5.54
N ARG A 170 3.97 -7.76 -4.46
CA ARG A 170 3.21 -8.72 -3.66
C ARG A 170 2.08 -9.34 -4.47
N ILE A 171 1.33 -8.53 -5.23
CA ILE A 171 0.25 -9.02 -6.10
C ILE A 171 0.82 -9.93 -7.18
N LEU A 172 1.90 -9.53 -7.85
CA LEU A 172 2.55 -10.35 -8.89
C LEU A 172 3.07 -11.68 -8.34
N LEU A 173 3.67 -11.67 -7.15
CA LEU A 173 4.13 -12.90 -6.48
C LEU A 173 2.96 -13.82 -6.12
N GLU A 174 1.87 -13.26 -5.59
CA GLU A 174 0.67 -14.01 -5.23
C GLU A 174 0.01 -14.63 -6.48
N GLU A 175 -0.11 -13.87 -7.56
CA GLU A 175 -0.61 -14.36 -8.86
C GLU A 175 0.27 -15.48 -9.42
N GLU A 176 1.59 -15.32 -9.38
CA GLU A 176 2.53 -16.34 -9.87
C GLU A 176 2.48 -17.62 -9.02
N MET A 177 2.34 -17.50 -7.69
CA MET A 177 2.15 -18.64 -6.79
C MET A 177 0.83 -19.36 -7.08
N ASN A 178 -0.27 -18.62 -7.23
CA ASN A 178 -1.58 -19.18 -7.57
C ASN A 178 -1.53 -19.90 -8.91
N ARG A 179 -0.87 -19.32 -9.91
CA ARG A 179 -0.67 -19.92 -11.23
C ARG A 179 0.13 -21.23 -11.14
N LYS A 180 1.24 -21.25 -10.40
CA LYS A 180 2.05 -22.47 -10.19
C LYS A 180 1.26 -23.56 -9.47
N GLY A 181 0.53 -23.20 -8.41
CA GLY A 181 -0.34 -24.14 -7.69
C GLY A 181 -1.38 -24.75 -8.62
N LEU A 182 -1.97 -23.94 -9.49
CA LEU A 182 -2.97 -24.39 -10.45
C LEU A 182 -2.40 -25.35 -11.50
N ILE A 183 -1.19 -25.10 -12.00
CA ILE A 183 -0.48 -26.00 -12.94
C ILE A 183 -0.09 -27.31 -12.24
N GLN A 184 0.30 -27.27 -10.97
CA GLN A 184 0.62 -28.50 -10.24
C GLN A 184 -0.62 -29.36 -10.00
N LEU A 185 -1.75 -28.73 -9.70
CA LEU A 185 -3.03 -29.42 -9.59
C LEU A 185 -3.41 -30.11 -10.91
N GLU A 186 -3.19 -29.48 -12.07
CA GLU A 186 -3.40 -30.14 -13.38
C GLU A 186 -2.59 -31.41 -13.53
N LYS A 187 -1.27 -31.32 -13.28
CA LYS A 187 -0.39 -32.47 -13.40
C LYS A 187 -0.83 -33.62 -12.49
N ASN A 188 -1.21 -33.30 -11.25
CA ASN A 188 -1.72 -34.29 -10.32
C ASN A 188 -3.01 -34.92 -10.85
N MET A 189 -3.95 -34.13 -11.39
CA MET A 189 -5.20 -34.63 -11.96
C MET A 189 -4.98 -35.57 -13.16
N GLU A 190 -4.07 -35.22 -14.07
CA GLU A 190 -3.70 -36.08 -15.20
C GLU A 190 -3.06 -37.38 -14.73
N GLN A 191 -2.17 -37.31 -13.73
CA GLN A 191 -1.54 -38.50 -13.15
C GLN A 191 -2.57 -39.43 -12.48
N PHE A 192 -3.58 -38.87 -11.80
CA PHE A 192 -4.65 -39.66 -11.19
C PHE A 192 -5.53 -40.36 -12.22
N GLN A 193 -5.85 -39.71 -13.35
CA GLN A 193 -6.58 -40.37 -14.44
C GLN A 193 -5.80 -41.57 -15.01
N VAL A 194 -4.51 -41.36 -15.29
CA VAL A 194 -3.63 -42.44 -15.75
C VAL A 194 -3.52 -43.56 -14.70
N LEU A 195 -3.49 -43.22 -13.42
CA LEU A 195 -3.45 -44.20 -12.34
C LEU A 195 -4.76 -45.00 -12.24
N ASN A 196 -5.92 -44.34 -12.35
CA ASN A 196 -7.24 -44.99 -12.35
C ASN A 196 -7.33 -46.03 -13.49
N ASP A 197 -6.93 -45.66 -14.71
CA ASP A 197 -6.87 -46.60 -15.83
C ASP A 197 -5.92 -47.77 -15.56
N LYS A 198 -4.76 -47.50 -14.96
CA LYS A 198 -3.79 -48.53 -14.57
C LYS A 198 -4.28 -49.45 -13.46
N ILE A 199 -5.21 -49.01 -12.60
CA ILE A 199 -5.85 -49.85 -11.56
C ILE A 199 -6.98 -50.69 -12.17
N ARG A 200 -7.77 -50.13 -13.09
CA ARG A 200 -8.85 -50.86 -13.78
C ARG A 200 -8.33 -52.08 -14.54
N ASN A 201 -7.17 -51.98 -15.19
CA ASN A 201 -6.58 -53.09 -15.96
C ASN A 201 -6.39 -54.39 -15.13
N PRO A 202 -5.63 -54.41 -14.01
CA PRO A 202 -5.50 -55.60 -13.19
C PRO A 202 -6.82 -56.02 -12.51
N LEU A 203 -7.71 -55.09 -12.16
CA LEU A 203 -9.03 -55.43 -11.63
C LEU A 203 -9.88 -56.22 -12.63
N GLN A 204 -9.86 -55.84 -13.91
CA GLN A 204 -10.53 -56.58 -14.98
C GLN A 204 -9.94 -57.99 -15.12
N VAL A 205 -8.62 -58.14 -15.05
CA VAL A 205 -7.97 -59.46 -15.08
C VAL A 205 -8.40 -60.31 -13.88
N ILE A 206 -8.40 -59.74 -12.66
CA ILE A 206 -8.85 -60.42 -11.44
C ILE A 206 -10.32 -60.84 -11.57
N ALA A 207 -11.18 -59.97 -12.10
CA ALA A 207 -12.59 -60.28 -12.32
C ALA A 207 -12.78 -61.41 -13.33
N VAL A 208 -12.07 -61.39 -14.46
CA VAL A 208 -12.12 -62.47 -15.45
C VAL A 208 -11.65 -63.78 -14.82
N MET A 209 -10.52 -63.79 -14.11
CA MET A 209 -10.02 -65.00 -13.43
C MET A 209 -11.04 -65.54 -12.41
N ALA A 210 -11.67 -64.68 -11.63
CA ALA A 210 -12.65 -65.08 -10.62
C ALA A 210 -13.98 -65.59 -11.24
N THR A 211 -14.32 -65.19 -12.46
CA THR A 211 -15.52 -65.71 -13.15
C THR A 211 -15.33 -67.10 -13.76
N LEU A 212 -14.09 -67.55 -13.97
CA LEU A 212 -13.78 -68.87 -14.54
C LEU A 212 -14.21 -70.04 -13.61
N GLU A 213 -14.19 -69.82 -12.29
CA GLU A 213 -14.60 -70.83 -11.30
C GLU A 213 -15.61 -70.26 -10.31
N LYS A 214 -16.79 -70.89 -10.21
CA LYS A 214 -17.83 -70.47 -9.26
C LYS A 214 -17.58 -71.06 -7.87
N THR A 215 -16.75 -70.36 -7.09
CA THR A 215 -16.53 -70.67 -5.67
C THR A 215 -17.11 -69.55 -4.78
N PRO A 216 -17.50 -69.85 -3.52
CA PRO A 216 -17.95 -68.82 -2.57
C PRO A 216 -16.90 -67.73 -2.32
N ASN A 217 -15.61 -68.03 -2.51
CA ASN A 217 -14.53 -67.06 -2.36
C ASN A 217 -14.40 -66.14 -3.59
N ASN A 218 -14.55 -66.70 -4.80
CA ASN A 218 -14.54 -65.92 -6.04
C ASN A 218 -15.74 -64.96 -6.13
N GLU A 219 -16.91 -65.35 -5.63
CA GLU A 219 -18.06 -64.43 -5.52
C GLU A 219 -17.77 -63.24 -4.60
N LYS A 220 -17.02 -63.45 -3.50
CA LYS A 220 -16.58 -62.34 -2.63
C LYS A 220 -15.56 -61.44 -3.32
N ILE A 221 -14.61 -62.01 -4.06
CA ILE A 221 -13.63 -61.26 -4.85
C ILE A 221 -14.34 -60.39 -5.90
N LEU A 222 -15.29 -60.94 -6.66
CA LEU A 222 -16.06 -60.19 -7.64
C LEU A 222 -16.85 -59.03 -7.02
N LYS A 223 -17.45 -59.24 -5.85
CA LYS A 223 -18.09 -58.16 -5.08
C LYS A 223 -17.11 -57.06 -4.70
N GLN A 224 -15.90 -57.40 -4.27
CA GLN A 224 -14.88 -56.40 -3.93
C GLN A 224 -14.35 -55.66 -5.16
N VAL A 225 -14.15 -56.34 -6.29
CA VAL A 225 -13.76 -55.68 -7.54
C VAL A 225 -14.83 -54.66 -7.96
N ALA A 226 -16.12 -55.03 -7.89
CA ALA A 226 -17.21 -54.10 -8.19
C ALA A 226 -17.25 -52.87 -7.24
N VAL A 227 -16.94 -53.06 -5.96
CA VAL A 227 -16.83 -51.96 -5.00
C VAL A 227 -15.67 -51.03 -5.36
N ILE A 228 -14.51 -51.57 -5.71
CA ILE A 228 -13.34 -50.77 -6.10
C ILE A 228 -13.62 -50.00 -7.40
N ASP A 229 -14.28 -50.63 -8.38
CA ASP A 229 -14.61 -49.97 -9.64
C ASP A 229 -15.61 -48.82 -9.44
N ASP A 230 -16.63 -48.99 -8.60
CA ASP A 230 -17.55 -47.90 -8.23
C ASP A 230 -16.84 -46.74 -7.51
N LEU A 231 -15.87 -47.04 -6.62
CA LEU A 231 -15.06 -46.00 -5.99
C LEU A 231 -14.22 -45.22 -7.00
N ILE A 232 -13.65 -45.89 -8.01
CA ILE A 232 -12.91 -45.23 -9.10
C ILE A 232 -13.86 -44.35 -9.93
N ASP A 233 -15.06 -44.83 -10.24
CA ASP A 233 -16.09 -44.07 -10.97
C ASP A 233 -16.54 -42.82 -10.22
N GLN A 234 -16.73 -42.91 -8.90
CA GLN A 234 -17.05 -41.76 -8.05
C GLN A 234 -15.91 -40.73 -8.07
N LEU A 235 -14.66 -41.20 -8.01
CA LEU A 235 -13.48 -40.35 -8.12
C LEU A 235 -13.47 -39.61 -9.45
N ASP A 236 -13.63 -40.31 -10.57
CA ASP A 236 -13.64 -39.75 -11.94
C ASP A 236 -14.73 -38.66 -12.10
N LYS A 237 -15.92 -38.87 -11.53
CA LYS A 237 -17.02 -37.90 -11.52
C LYS A 237 -16.67 -36.64 -10.74
N GLY A 238 -16.16 -36.78 -9.51
CA GLY A 238 -15.72 -35.63 -8.69
C GLY A 238 -14.61 -34.82 -9.36
N TRP A 239 -13.73 -35.47 -10.12
CA TRP A 239 -12.69 -34.80 -10.91
C TRP A 239 -13.22 -34.09 -12.15
N ALA A 240 -14.26 -34.62 -12.80
CA ALA A 240 -14.93 -33.94 -13.91
C ALA A 240 -15.61 -32.64 -13.47
N GLU A 241 -16.23 -32.63 -12.29
CA GLU A 241 -16.79 -31.43 -11.68
C GLU A 241 -15.71 -30.40 -11.33
N SER A 242 -14.61 -30.86 -10.71
CA SER A 242 -13.45 -30.01 -10.39
C SER A 242 -12.86 -29.33 -11.63
N ARG A 243 -12.79 -30.04 -12.77
CA ARG A 243 -12.38 -29.46 -14.06
C ARG A 243 -13.33 -28.37 -14.54
N LYS A 244 -14.65 -28.55 -14.42
CA LYS A 244 -15.64 -27.55 -14.84
C LYS A 244 -15.53 -26.27 -14.02
N VAL A 245 -15.51 -26.38 -12.69
CA VAL A 245 -15.34 -25.24 -11.78
C VAL A 245 -14.05 -24.49 -12.09
N ARG A 246 -12.95 -25.22 -12.33
CA ARG A 246 -11.67 -24.61 -12.69
C ARG A 246 -11.69 -23.90 -14.04
N SER A 247 -12.30 -24.50 -15.07
CA SER A 247 -12.42 -23.86 -16.38
C SER A 247 -13.24 -22.56 -16.32
N PHE A 248 -14.23 -22.52 -15.42
CA PHE A 248 -14.99 -21.31 -15.12
C PHE A 248 -14.12 -20.26 -14.44
N LEU A 249 -13.33 -20.63 -13.41
CA LEU A 249 -12.42 -19.73 -12.72
C LEU A 249 -11.34 -19.16 -13.65
N LEU A 250 -10.75 -19.98 -14.52
CA LEU A 250 -9.76 -19.53 -15.51
C LEU A 250 -10.34 -18.54 -16.52
N ARG A 251 -11.60 -18.71 -16.94
CA ARG A 251 -12.26 -17.77 -17.86
C ARG A 251 -12.62 -16.44 -17.21
N HIS A 252 -12.97 -16.44 -15.93
CA HIS A 252 -13.45 -15.23 -15.23
C HIS A 252 -12.35 -14.50 -14.46
N TYR A 253 -11.30 -15.21 -14.03
CA TYR A 253 -10.21 -14.65 -13.21
C TYR A 253 -8.82 -14.83 -13.83
N GLY A 254 -8.67 -15.60 -14.90
CA GLY A 254 -7.38 -15.84 -15.57
C GLY A 254 -6.95 -14.74 -16.56
N HIS A 255 -7.76 -13.69 -16.76
CA HIS A 255 -7.46 -12.56 -17.64
C HIS A 255 -7.62 -11.22 -16.90
N GLY A 256 -6.91 -11.01 -15.79
CA GLY A 256 -6.58 -9.67 -15.26
C GLY A 256 -7.72 -8.64 -15.10
N GLU A 257 -8.98 -9.04 -15.13
CA GLU A 257 -10.13 -8.16 -14.96
C GLU A 257 -10.41 -8.02 -13.46
N ALA A 258 -9.93 -6.88 -12.97
CA ALA A 258 -10.46 -6.07 -11.87
C ALA A 258 -11.25 -6.82 -10.79
N LEU A 259 -10.60 -6.97 -9.62
CA LEU A 259 -11.29 -6.79 -8.35
C LEU A 259 -11.79 -5.34 -8.28
N ASP A 260 -12.88 -5.05 -8.96
CA ASP A 260 -13.62 -3.81 -8.75
C ASP A 260 -14.23 -3.88 -7.35
N GLY A 261 -13.77 -2.96 -6.51
CA GLY A 261 -13.97 -3.01 -5.08
C GLY A 261 -15.43 -2.89 -4.69
N ASN A 262 -15.96 -3.94 -4.06
CA ASN A 262 -16.95 -3.77 -3.00
C ASN A 262 -16.89 -4.97 -2.05
N ARG A 263 -15.91 -4.98 -1.13
CA ARG A 263 -16.06 -5.76 0.11
C ARG A 263 -16.80 -4.88 1.11
N PRO A 264 -18.06 -5.17 1.47
CA PRO A 264 -18.57 -4.65 2.72
C PRO A 264 -17.70 -5.26 3.83
N GLY A 265 -17.14 -4.41 4.69
CA GLY A 265 -16.59 -4.86 5.98
C GLY A 265 -17.70 -5.45 6.85
N PRO A 266 -17.33 -6.14 7.94
CA PRO A 266 -18.26 -6.91 8.78
C PRO A 266 -19.43 -6.08 9.31
#